data_AF-A0A6L8T874-F1
#
_entry.id   AF-A0A6L8T874-F1
#
_cell.length_a   1.000
_cell.length_b   1.000
_cell.length_c   1.000
_cell.angle_alpha   90.00
_cell.angle_beta   90.00
_cell.angle_gamma   90.00
#
_symmetry.space_group_name_H-M   'P 1'
#
loop_
_entity.id
_entity.type
_entity.pdbx_description
1 polymer ?
#
loop_
_entity_poly.entity_id
_entity_poly.type
_entity_poly.pdbx_seq_one_letter_code
_entity_poly.pdbx_strand_id
1 'polypeptide(L)' 'MVFNTPYGFEGVKSFSGKEMSFEEFKKQYPNAEFEIVTEGYCGYDTTFQGYIWQEGSDPLFGIMRIWNMGDRIYRI' A
#
# COMPACT_ATOMS: atom_id res chain seq x y z
N MET A 1 6.52 -11.46 -9.17
CA MET A 1 7.71 -10.59 -9.12
C MET A 1 7.49 -9.63 -7.96
N VAL A 2 8.25 -9.76 -6.87
CA VAL A 2 8.14 -8.88 -5.69
C VAL A 2 9.14 -7.75 -5.89
N PHE A 3 8.67 -6.52 -5.99
CA PHE A 3 9.52 -5.35 -6.21
C PHE A 3 10.05 -4.85 -4.86
N ASN A 4 11.14 -5.45 -4.36
CA ASN A 4 11.83 -5.07 -3.12
C ASN A 4 12.62 -3.75 -3.26
N THR A 5 12.04 -2.71 -3.84
CA THR A 5 12.62 -1.36 -3.77
C THR A 5 11.64 -0.48 -3.00
N PRO A 6 11.77 -0.44 -1.66
CA PRO A 6 11.08 0.53 -0.85
C PRO A 6 11.41 1.91 -1.42
N TYR A 7 10.39 2.70 -1.71
CA TYR A 7 10.56 4.03 -2.30
C TYR A 7 11.73 4.79 -1.66
N GLY A 8 12.77 5.00 -2.46
CA GLY A 8 13.95 5.76 -2.15
C GLY A 8 14.74 5.93 -3.44
N PHE A 9 14.98 7.17 -3.85
CA PHE A 9 16.03 7.46 -4.84
C PHE A 9 17.36 7.08 -4.19
N GLU A 10 18.36 6.59 -4.94
CA GLU A 10 19.70 6.41 -4.38
C GLU A 10 20.14 7.72 -3.68
N GLY A 11 20.33 7.65 -2.35
CA GLY A 11 20.71 8.79 -1.52
C GLY A 11 19.56 9.64 -0.93
N VAL A 12 18.28 9.38 -1.25
CA VAL A 12 17.14 10.15 -0.71
C VAL A 12 16.09 9.21 -0.11
N LYS A 13 16.19 9.05 1.21
CA LYS A 13 15.25 8.42 2.14
C LYS A 13 14.97 6.93 1.88
N SER A 14 15.66 6.08 2.64
CA SER A 14 15.25 4.69 2.86
C SER A 14 13.93 4.68 3.62
N PHE A 15 12.85 4.18 3.01
CA PHE A 15 11.66 3.79 3.75
C PHE A 15 12.07 2.90 4.93
N SER A 16 11.80 3.35 6.15
CA SER A 16 12.16 2.64 7.39
C SER A 16 11.04 1.73 7.90
N GLY A 17 9.95 1.60 7.15
CA GLY A 17 8.83 0.75 7.49
C GLY A 17 9.06 -0.71 7.09
N LYS A 18 8.09 -1.57 7.43
CA LYS A 18 8.06 -2.97 7.01
C LYS A 18 7.28 -3.09 5.70
N GLU A 19 7.94 -3.57 4.65
CA GLU A 19 7.26 -4.00 3.43
C GLU A 19 6.71 -5.43 3.62
N MET A 20 5.51 -5.68 3.11
CA MET A 20 4.91 -7.01 3.05
C MET A 20 3.94 -7.11 1.89
N SER A 21 3.77 -8.32 1.37
CA SER A 21 2.72 -8.58 0.38
C SER A 21 1.33 -8.48 1.00
N PHE A 22 0.32 -8.27 0.17
CA PHE A 22 -1.07 -8.19 0.64
C PHE A 22 -1.54 -9.50 1.29
N GLU A 23 -1.11 -10.65 0.78
CA GLU A 23 -1.43 -11.97 1.36
C GLU A 23 -0.78 -12.16 2.74
N GLU A 24 0.47 -11.74 2.91
CA GLU A 24 1.15 -11.77 4.22
C GLU A 24 0.46 -10.83 5.22
N PHE A 25 0.09 -9.63 4.77
CA PHE A 25 -0.65 -8.66 5.60
C PHE A 25 -1.97 -9.25 6.09
N LYS A 26 -2.80 -9.79 5.18
CA LYS A 26 -4.09 -10.41 5.53
C LYS A 26 -3.95 -11.59 6.49
N LYS A 27 -2.90 -12.39 6.33
CA LYS A 27 -2.63 -13.52 7.21
C LYS A 27 -2.19 -13.06 8.61
N GLN A 28 -1.38 -12.02 8.68
CA GLN A 28 -0.85 -11.50 9.95
C GLN A 28 -1.88 -10.65 10.71
N TYR A 29 -2.73 -9.91 9.99
CA TYR A 29 -3.69 -8.96 10.54
C TYR A 29 -5.10 -9.17 9.94
N PRO A 30 -5.75 -10.31 10.24
CA PRO A 30 -7.01 -10.69 9.59
C PRO A 30 -8.19 -9.77 9.88
N ASN A 31 -8.13 -9.02 10.99
CA ASN A 31 -9.18 -8.10 11.44
C ASN A 31 -8.77 -6.63 11.29
N ALA A 32 -7.69 -6.33 10.56
CA ALA A 32 -7.28 -4.97 10.34
C ALA A 32 -8.13 -4.30 9.24
N GLU A 33 -8.52 -3.06 9.48
CA GLU A 33 -9.23 -2.22 8.52
C GLU A 33 -8.27 -1.19 7.92
N PHE A 34 -8.40 -0.91 6.63
CA PHE A 34 -7.60 0.12 5.96
C PHE A 34 -8.52 1.28 5.54
N GLU A 35 -8.40 2.42 6.22
CA GLU A 35 -9.09 3.65 5.88
C GLU A 35 -8.31 4.42 4.82
N ILE A 36 -8.89 4.58 3.62
CA ILE A 36 -8.26 5.30 2.51
C ILE A 36 -8.44 6.81 2.71
N VAL A 37 -7.33 7.54 2.83
CA VAL A 37 -7.31 9.01 2.95
C VAL A 37 -6.94 9.66 1.62
N THR A 38 -6.06 9.04 0.85
CA THR A 38 -5.63 9.54 -0.46
C THR A 38 -5.46 8.40 -1.43
N GLU A 39 -5.96 8.58 -2.64
CA GLU A 39 -5.80 7.65 -3.74
C GLU A 39 -5.00 8.29 -4.88
N GLY A 40 -4.23 7.47 -5.59
CA GLY A 40 -3.45 7.87 -6.75
C GLY A 40 -3.49 6.81 -7.83
N TYR A 41 -3.75 7.24 -9.06
CA TYR A 41 -3.84 6.36 -10.22
C TYR A 41 -2.82 6.79 -11.28
N CYS A 42 -1.88 5.90 -11.61
CA CYS A 42 -0.84 6.17 -12.61
C CYS A 42 -0.49 4.90 -13.40
N GLY A 43 -0.63 4.89 -14.74
CA GLY A 43 -0.20 3.76 -15.59
C GLY A 43 -1.00 2.46 -15.36
N TYR A 44 -0.42 1.49 -14.66
CA TYR A 44 -1.10 0.27 -14.12
C TYR A 44 -1.19 0.25 -12.59
N ASP A 45 -0.62 1.25 -11.95
CA ASP A 45 -0.56 1.38 -10.50
C ASP A 45 -1.77 2.13 -9.95
N THR A 46 -2.33 1.57 -8.88
CA THR A 46 -3.24 2.24 -7.96
C THR A 46 -2.55 2.28 -6.60
N THR A 47 -2.43 3.46 -6.01
CA THR A 47 -1.82 3.66 -4.69
C THR A 47 -2.85 4.23 -3.74
N PHE A 48 -3.01 3.61 -2.58
CA PHE A 48 -3.80 4.12 -1.47
C PHE A 48 -2.88 4.47 -0.32
N GLN A 49 -3.11 5.63 0.30
CA GLN A 49 -2.44 6.07 1.51
C GLN A 49 -3.50 6.33 2.56
N GLY A 50 -3.23 5.91 3.79
CA GLY A 50 -4.27 5.91 4.80
C GLY A 50 -3.87 5.30 6.13
N TYR A 51 -4.86 5.01 6.97
CA TYR A 51 -4.65 4.46 8.31
C TYR A 51 -5.08 3.01 8.37
N ILE A 52 -4.24 2.19 8.99
CA ILE A 52 -4.52 0.80 9.34
C ILE A 52 -5.02 0.80 10.79
N TRP A 53 -6.23 0.30 10.98
CA TRP A 53 -6.89 0.17 12.26
C TRP A 53 -6.95 -1.29 12.67
N GLN A 54 -6.72 -1.58 13.95
CA GLN A 54 -6.96 -2.87 14.55
C GLN A 54 -7.42 -2.67 15.98
N GLU A 55 -8.42 -3.44 16.42
CA GLU A 55 -8.95 -3.34 17.78
C GLU A 55 -7.83 -3.46 18.82
N GLY A 56 -7.81 -2.53 19.79
CA GLY A 56 -6.81 -2.50 20.86
C GLY A 56 -5.41 -2.02 20.46
N SER A 57 -5.23 -1.47 19.25
CA SER A 57 -3.96 -0.93 18.76
C SER A 57 -4.09 0.51 18.30
N ASP A 58 -3.01 1.28 18.40
CA ASP A 58 -2.95 2.63 17.83
C ASP A 58 -2.96 2.57 16.28
N PRO A 59 -3.61 3.53 15.60
CA PRO A 59 -3.63 3.58 14.15
C PRO A 59 -2.22 3.75 13.57
N LEU A 60 -1.92 2.97 12.52
CA LEU A 60 -0.67 3.05 11.79
C LEU A 60 -0.89 3.66 10.42
N PHE A 61 -0.02 4.60 10.00
CA PHE A 61 -0.05 5.08 8.62
C PHE A 61 0.53 4.04 7.66
N GLY A 62 -0.20 3.72 6.60
CA GLY A 62 0.15 2.71 5.61
C GLY A 62 0.05 3.22 4.17
N ILE A 63 0.85 2.61 3.29
CA ILE A 63 0.81 2.81 1.85
C ILE A 63 0.55 1.45 1.20
N MET A 64 -0.55 1.34 0.46
CA MET A 64 -0.92 0.15 -0.30
C MET A 64 -0.77 0.43 -1.78
N ARG A 65 0.02 -0.39 -2.48
CA ARG A 65 0.15 -0.33 -3.93
C ARG A 65 -0.43 -1.59 -4.56
N ILE A 66 -1.36 -1.39 -5.48
CA ILE A 66 -1.98 -2.44 -6.27
C ILE A 66 -1.55 -2.24 -7.72
N TRP A 67 -0.89 -3.26 -8.28
CA TRP A 67 -0.61 -3.31 -9.70
C TRP A 67 -1.72 -4.07 -10.41
N ASN A 68 -2.42 -3.38 -11.30
CA ASN A 68 -3.56 -3.94 -12.03
C ASN A 68 -3.07 -4.57 -13.33
N MET A 69 -3.54 -5.78 -13.64
CA MET A 69 -3.37 -6.39 -14.95
C MET A 69 -4.57 -6.11 -15.85
N GLY A 70 -4.31 -5.89 -17.14
CA GLY A 70 -5.34 -5.66 -18.16
C GLY A 70 -5.58 -4.18 -18.48
N ASP A 71 -6.49 -3.91 -19.42
CA ASP A 71 -6.75 -2.56 -19.91
C ASP A 71 -7.50 -1.71 -18.88
N ARG A 72 -6.97 -0.52 -18.55
CA ARG A 72 -7.66 0.47 -17.73
C ARG A 72 -8.52 1.39 -18.59
N ILE A 73 -9.82 1.41 -18.30
CA ILE A 73 -10.77 2.32 -18.95
C ILE A 73 -11.03 3.50 -17.99
N TYR A 74 -10.55 4.68 -18.36
CA TYR A 74 -10.89 5.92 -17.67
C TYR A 74 -12.20 6.45 -18.25
N ARG A 75 -13.22 6.64 -17.39
CA ARG A 75 -14.47 7.26 -17.78
C ARG A 75 -14.53 8.66 -17.15
N ILE A 76 -14.46 9.68 -18.00
CA ILE A 76 -14.62 11.10 -17.66
C ILE A 76 -16.09 11.47 -17.82
#